data_AF-A0A1C5PFY0-F1
#
_entry.id   AF-A0A1C5PFY0-F1
#
_cell.length_a   1.000
_cell.length_b   1.000
_cell.length_c   1.000
_cell.angle_alpha   90.00
_cell.angle_beta   90.00
_cell.angle_gamma   90.00
#
_symmetry.space_group_name_H-M   'P 1'
#
loop_
_entity.id
_entity.type
_entity.pdbx_description
1 polymer ?
#
loop_
_entity_poly.entity_id
_entity_poly.type
_entity_poly.pdbx_seq_one_letter_code
_entity_poly.pdbx_strand_id
1 'polypeptide(L)'
;MKGLITINDFPYNINDLKNACKNKKIIWKEHATQRLLQRKILRDEVIQCVLNGEIIENYISDKPFASCLVFGYRGIDKPLHVVCSFDDEYIHIITAYIPDTIKFYDDLKTRKEN
;
A
#
# COMPACT_ATOMS: atom_id res chain seq x y z
N MET A 1 -22.36 0.05 -16.57
CA MET A 1 -22.57 0.26 -15.12
C MET A 1 -21.37 -0.32 -14.39
N LYS A 2 -20.44 0.52 -13.91
CA LYS A 2 -19.40 0.07 -12.97
C LYS A 2 -20.12 -0.13 -11.63
N GLY A 3 -20.31 -1.37 -11.22
CA GLY A 3 -20.89 -1.69 -9.93
C GLY A 3 -20.01 -1.08 -8.84
N LEU A 4 -20.60 -0.21 -8.03
CA LEU A 4 -20.02 0.24 -6.78
C LEU A 4 -20.01 -0.97 -5.85
N ILE A 5 -18.86 -1.62 -5.76
CA ILE A 5 -18.61 -2.69 -4.81
C ILE A 5 -18.37 -2.03 -3.45
N THR A 6 -19.12 -2.44 -2.44
CA THR A 6 -19.02 -1.90 -1.08
C THR A 6 -17.70 -2.32 -0.42
N ILE A 7 -17.25 -1.58 0.60
CA ILE A 7 -16.03 -1.87 1.37
C ILE A 7 -16.00 -3.32 1.90
N ASN A 8 -17.18 -3.96 2.03
CA ASN A 8 -17.35 -5.34 2.48
C ASN A 8 -16.95 -6.42 1.45
N ASP A 9 -16.66 -6.09 0.19
CA ASP A 9 -16.32 -7.09 -0.83
C ASP A 9 -14.86 -7.00 -1.32
N PHE A 10 -14.00 -6.21 -0.65
CA PHE A 10 -12.56 -6.26 -0.93
C PHE A 10 -11.97 -7.55 -0.32
N PRO A 11 -11.14 -8.32 -1.05
CA PRO A 11 -10.84 -9.71 -0.70
C PRO A 11 -10.00 -9.89 0.57
N TYR A 12 -9.43 -8.82 1.11
CA TYR A 12 -8.62 -8.84 2.32
C TYR A 12 -8.70 -7.48 3.03
N ASN A 13 -8.22 -7.40 4.26
CA ASN A 13 -8.16 -6.16 5.01
C ASN A 13 -6.73 -5.88 5.51
N ILE A 14 -6.56 -4.76 6.20
CA ILE A 14 -5.25 -4.34 6.69
C ILE A 14 -4.61 -5.35 7.66
N ASN A 15 -5.39 -6.11 8.43
CA ASN A 15 -4.85 -7.11 9.35
C ASN A 15 -4.22 -8.28 8.60
N ASP A 16 -4.74 -8.66 7.43
CA ASP A 16 -4.13 -9.70 6.59
C ASP A 16 -2.75 -9.27 6.11
N LEU A 17 -2.62 -8.03 5.64
CA LEU A 17 -1.34 -7.41 5.25
C LEU A 17 -0.37 -7.36 6.43
N LYS A 18 -0.84 -6.90 7.61
CA LYS A 18 -0.03 -6.83 8.84
C LYS A 18 0.45 -8.23 9.26
N ASN A 19 -0.41 -9.24 9.18
CA ASN A 19 -0.06 -10.62 9.50
C ASN A 19 0.97 -11.18 8.52
N ALA A 20 0.84 -10.93 7.22
CA ALA A 20 1.83 -11.33 6.22
C ALA A 20 3.21 -10.68 6.50
N CYS A 21 3.24 -9.38 6.79
CA CYS A 21 4.47 -8.67 7.18
C CYS A 21 5.12 -9.24 8.45
N LYS A 22 4.35 -9.46 9.52
CA LYS A 22 4.86 -10.04 10.78
C LYS A 22 5.47 -11.42 10.57
N ASN A 23 4.88 -12.22 9.68
CA ASN A 23 5.35 -13.56 9.34
C ASN A 23 6.39 -13.58 8.22
N LYS A 24 6.90 -12.40 7.79
CA LYS A 24 7.88 -12.26 6.70
C LYS A 24 7.44 -12.87 5.36
N LYS A 25 6.13 -13.01 5.14
CA LYS A 25 5.54 -13.50 3.89
C LYS A 25 5.40 -12.35 2.89
N ILE A 26 6.54 -11.86 2.40
CA ILE A 26 6.62 -10.65 1.56
C ILE A 26 7.29 -10.97 0.23
N ILE A 27 6.60 -10.65 -0.86
CA ILE A 27 7.13 -10.70 -2.23
C ILE A 27 7.39 -9.27 -2.70
N TRP A 28 8.63 -8.96 -3.06
CA TRP A 28 9.00 -7.67 -3.64
C TRP A 28 8.96 -7.81 -5.16
N LYS A 29 8.05 -7.11 -5.84
CA LYS A 29 8.07 -7.07 -7.30
C LYS A 29 9.38 -6.42 -7.77
N GLU A 30 9.90 -6.86 -8.91
CA GLU A 30 11.18 -6.37 -9.43
C GLU A 30 11.19 -4.84 -9.59
N HIS A 31 10.12 -4.29 -10.19
CA HIS A 31 9.93 -2.85 -10.34
C HIS A 31 9.83 -2.13 -8.98
N ALA A 32 9.31 -2.80 -7.94
CA ALA A 32 9.28 -2.24 -6.60
C ALA A 32 10.69 -1.98 -6.09
N THR A 33 11.57 -2.98 -6.19
CA THR A 33 12.96 -2.90 -5.71
C THR A 33 13.72 -1.75 -6.39
N GLN A 34 13.57 -1.60 -7.71
CA GLN A 34 14.19 -0.49 -8.46
C GLN A 34 13.67 0.88 -7.99
N ARG A 35 12.35 1.02 -7.79
CA ARG A 35 11.74 2.28 -7.34
C ARG A 35 12.11 2.67 -5.91
N LEU A 36 12.18 1.69 -5.01
CA LEU A 36 12.61 1.91 -3.63
C LEU A 36 14.04 2.44 -3.59
N LEU A 37 14.95 1.84 -4.37
CA LEU A 37 16.33 2.29 -4.47
C LEU A 37 16.43 3.73 -5.00
N GLN A 38 15.73 4.05 -6.11
CA GLN A 38 15.70 5.40 -6.69
C GLN A 38 15.21 6.46 -5.69
N ARG A 39 14.27 6.09 -4.83
CA ARG A 39 13.64 6.98 -3.85
C ARG A 39 14.31 6.96 -2.48
N LYS A 40 15.37 6.16 -2.31
CA LYS A 40 16.05 5.94 -1.02
C LYS A 40 15.07 5.50 0.09
N ILE A 41 14.11 4.64 -0.26
CA ILE A 41 13.16 4.05 0.67
C ILE A 41 13.67 2.65 1.03
N LEU A 42 13.79 2.38 2.32
CA LEU A 42 14.23 1.07 2.82
C LEU A 42 13.06 0.08 2.88
N ARG A 43 13.35 -1.22 2.76
CA ARG A 43 12.33 -2.27 2.92
C ARG A 43 11.69 -2.23 4.30
N ASP A 44 12.49 -1.96 5.34
CA ASP A 44 11.98 -1.85 6.71
C ASP A 44 11.03 -0.67 6.88
N GLU A 45 11.25 0.44 6.17
CA GLU A 45 10.33 1.58 6.16
C GLU A 45 8.97 1.23 5.54
N VAL A 46 8.97 0.44 4.46
CA VAL A 46 7.75 -0.09 3.85
C VAL A 46 7.02 -1.02 4.81
N ILE A 47 7.75 -1.91 5.49
CA ILE A 47 7.18 -2.84 6.47
C ILE A 47 6.55 -2.06 7.64
N GLN A 48 7.26 -1.06 8.20
CA GLN A 48 6.73 -0.22 9.28
C GLN A 48 5.48 0.56 8.86
N CYS A 49 5.47 1.06 7.62
CA CYS A 49 4.30 1.73 7.06
C CYS A 49 3.09 0.78 7.03
N VAL A 50 3.25 -0.47 6.59
CA VAL A 50 2.13 -1.43 6.56
C VAL A 50 1.70 -1.85 7.97
N LEU A 51 2.67 -2.10 8.88
CA LEU A 51 2.39 -2.53 10.24
C LEU A 51 1.61 -1.51 11.07
N ASN A 52 1.82 -0.21 10.82
CA ASN A 52 1.21 0.89 11.57
C ASN A 52 0.19 1.69 10.75
N GLY A 53 -0.03 1.30 9.49
CA GLY A 53 -0.86 2.05 8.55
C GLY A 53 -2.31 1.57 8.48
N GLU A 54 -3.00 2.18 7.52
CA GLU A 54 -4.37 1.92 7.12
C GLU A 54 -4.49 1.88 5.59
N ILE A 55 -5.46 1.10 5.08
CA ILE A 55 -5.79 1.11 3.65
C ILE A 55 -6.64 2.36 3.38
N ILE A 56 -6.21 3.18 2.42
CA ILE A 56 -6.89 4.43 2.03
C ILE A 56 -7.54 4.34 0.65
N GLU A 57 -7.09 3.43 -0.22
CA GLU A 57 -7.73 3.18 -1.52
C GLU A 57 -7.68 1.68 -1.87
N ASN A 58 -8.72 1.20 -2.56
CA ASN A 58 -8.83 -0.17 -3.04
C ASN A 58 -8.91 -0.19 -4.57
N TYR A 59 -8.12 -1.05 -5.21
CA TYR A 59 -8.04 -1.22 -6.66
C TYR A 59 -8.44 -2.64 -7.05
N ILE A 60 -9.74 -2.92 -6.99
CA ILE A 60 -10.30 -4.27 -7.20
C ILE A 60 -10.10 -4.82 -8.62
N SER A 61 -9.95 -3.93 -9.61
CA SER A 61 -9.74 -4.30 -11.00
C SER A 61 -8.31 -4.75 -11.32
N ASP A 62 -7.36 -4.52 -10.42
CA ASP A 62 -5.96 -4.85 -10.63
C ASP A 62 -5.75 -6.36 -10.78
N LYS A 63 -4.73 -6.73 -11.55
CA LYS A 63 -4.37 -8.11 -11.87
C LYS A 63 -2.88 -8.36 -11.59
N PRO A 64 -2.48 -9.58 -11.18
CA PRO A 64 -3.31 -10.79 -10.99
C PRO A 64 -4.20 -10.76 -9.75
N PHE A 65 -3.86 -9.93 -8.75
CA PHE A 65 -4.60 -9.77 -7.50
C PHE A 65 -5.05 -8.32 -7.34
N ALA A 66 -6.21 -8.13 -6.72
CA ALA A 66 -6.68 -6.81 -6.31
C ALA A 66 -5.62 -6.12 -5.45
N SER A 67 -5.28 -4.87 -5.75
CA SER A 67 -4.27 -4.12 -5.01
C SER A 67 -4.92 -3.02 -4.16
N CYS A 68 -4.17 -2.45 -3.23
CA CYS A 68 -4.61 -1.36 -2.38
C CYS A 68 -3.48 -0.36 -2.15
N LEU A 69 -3.85 0.86 -1.76
CA LEU A 69 -2.94 1.89 -1.28
C LEU A 69 -3.00 1.93 0.25
N VAL A 70 -1.86 1.69 0.89
CA VAL A 70 -1.68 1.83 2.33
C VAL A 70 -0.99 3.15 2.62
N PHE A 71 -1.58 3.94 3.52
CA PHE A 71 -0.93 5.09 4.13
C PHE A 71 -0.42 4.73 5.52
N GLY A 72 0.81 5.11 5.80
CA GLY A 72 1.41 4.98 7.12
C GLY A 72 2.66 5.84 7.24
N TYR A 73 3.37 5.66 8.35
CA TYR A 73 4.57 6.42 8.64
C TYR A 73 5.80 5.50 8.67
N ARG A 74 6.90 5.95 8.07
CA ARG A 74 8.20 5.27 8.11
C ARG A 74 9.10 5.75 9.28
N GLY A 75 8.51 6.44 10.24
CA GLY A 75 9.16 7.10 11.37
C GLY A 75 8.36 8.34 11.81
N ILE A 76 8.88 9.13 12.76
CA ILE A 76 8.25 10.40 13.17
C ILE A 76 8.05 11.30 11.94
N ASP A 77 6.79 11.67 11.68
CA ASP A 77 6.34 12.61 10.65
C ASP A 77 6.86 12.35 9.23
N LYS A 78 7.20 11.10 8.92
CA LYS A 78 7.63 10.69 7.57
C LYS A 78 6.54 9.86 6.91
N PRO A 79 5.59 10.48 6.19
CA PRO A 79 4.51 9.75 5.53
C PRO A 79 5.08 8.88 4.40
N LEU A 80 4.44 7.74 4.19
CA LEU A 80 4.76 6.82 3.11
C LEU A 80 3.47 6.21 2.57
N HIS A 81 3.40 6.14 1.25
CA HIS A 81 2.40 5.39 0.51
C HIS A 81 3.00 4.09 0.01
N VAL A 82 2.32 2.98 0.26
CA VAL A 82 2.68 1.65 -0.22
C VAL A 82 1.54 1.11 -1.07
N VAL A 83 1.84 0.75 -2.32
CA VAL A 83 0.92 -0.01 -3.16
C VAL A 83 1.29 -1.47 -3.04
N CYS A 84 0.32 -2.29 -2.64
CA CYS A 84 0.52 -3.72 -2.47
C CYS A 84 -0.75 -4.52 -2.78
N SER A 85 -0.59 -5.81 -3.04
CA SER A 85 -1.69 -6.77 -3.11
C SER A 85 -1.44 -7.95 -2.17
N PHE A 86 -2.46 -8.79 -1.96
CA PHE A 86 -2.38 -9.98 -1.14
C PHE A 86 -3.05 -11.15 -1.87
N ASP A 87 -2.43 -12.33 -1.82
CA ASP A 87 -2.89 -13.55 -2.49
C ASP A 87 -3.31 -14.65 -1.49
N ASP A 88 -3.83 -14.23 -0.34
CA ASP A 88 -4.18 -15.07 0.81
C ASP A 88 -2.98 -15.66 1.56
N GLU A 89 -1.76 -15.54 1.04
CA GLU A 89 -0.55 -16.02 1.71
C GLU A 89 0.56 -14.96 1.82
N TYR A 90 0.86 -14.26 0.73
CA TYR A 90 1.95 -13.29 0.61
C TYR A 90 1.42 -11.88 0.31
N ILE A 91 2.01 -10.90 0.97
CA ILE A 91 1.88 -9.50 0.53
C ILE A 91 2.86 -9.24 -0.61
N HIS A 92 2.34 -8.78 -1.74
CA HIS A 92 3.09 -8.39 -2.92
C HIS A 92 3.31 -6.87 -2.90
N ILE A 93 4.53 -6.43 -2.60
CA ILE A 93 4.88 -5.01 -2.66
C ILE A 93 5.12 -4.63 -4.12
N ILE A 94 4.26 -3.74 -4.64
CA ILE A 94 4.28 -3.23 -6.01
C ILE A 94 5.14 -1.95 -6.06
N THR A 95 4.90 -0.98 -5.18
CA THR A 95 5.75 0.22 -5.09
C THR A 95 5.57 0.93 -3.75
N ALA A 96 6.49 1.81 -3.39
CA ALA A 96 6.27 2.79 -2.32
C ALA A 96 6.82 4.16 -2.71
N TYR A 97 6.17 5.22 -2.23
CA TYR A 97 6.52 6.61 -2.53
C TYR A 97 6.11 7.55 -1.39
N ILE A 98 6.77 8.70 -1.30
CA ILE A 98 6.39 9.77 -0.37
C ILE A 98 5.21 10.52 -1.02
N PRO A 99 4.05 10.63 -0.34
CA PRO A 99 2.91 11.38 -0.88
C PRO A 99 3.20 12.89 -0.94
N ASP A 100 2.45 13.60 -1.78
CA ASP A 100 2.55 15.04 -1.97
C ASP A 100 1.15 15.68 -1.98
N THR A 101 1.10 16.98 -1.66
CA THR A 101 -0.15 17.77 -1.67
C THR A 101 -0.56 18.21 -3.07
N ILE A 102 0.18 17.82 -4.11
CA ILE A 102 -0.24 18.03 -5.51
C ILE A 102 -1.34 17.00 -5.82
N LYS A 103 -1.17 15.75 -5.39
CA LYS A 103 -2.11 14.64 -5.64
C LYS A 103 -3.07 14.34 -4.50
N PHE A 104 -2.72 14.70 -3.27
CA PHE A 104 -3.55 14.46 -2.08
C PHE A 104 -3.89 15.78 -1.39
N TYR A 105 -4.95 15.79 -0.58
CA TYR A 105 -5.23 16.88 0.36
C TYR A 105 -4.18 16.89 1.49
N ASP A 106 -4.29 17.87 2.40
CA ASP A 106 -3.30 18.09 3.47
C ASP A 106 -3.21 16.92 4.46
N ASP A 107 -4.21 16.04 4.50
CA ASP A 107 -4.18 14.80 5.26
C ASP A 107 -3.23 13.74 4.65
N LEU A 108 -2.75 13.97 3.43
CA LEU A 108 -1.94 13.06 2.60
C LEU A 108 -2.60 11.70 2.34
N LYS A 109 -3.89 11.55 2.65
CA LYS A 109 -4.67 10.31 2.51
C LYS A 109 -5.75 10.44 1.45
N THR A 110 -6.43 11.57 1.42
CA THR A 110 -7.54 11.81 0.51
C THR A 110 -7.00 12.31 -0.82
N ARG A 111 -7.14 11.50 -1.88
CA ARG A 111 -6.70 11.87 -3.22
C ARG A 111 -7.59 13.00 -3.77
N LYS A 112 -6.96 13.97 -4.44
CA LYS A 112 -7.68 14.99 -5.21
C LYS A 112 -8.20 14.34 -6.49
N GLU A 113 -9.50 14.46 -6.75
CA GLU A 113 -10.07 14.11 -8.05
C GLU A 113 -9.61 15.14 -9.08
N ASN A 114 -9.20 14.65 -10.25
CA ASN A 114 -8.89 15.50 -11.41
C ASN A 114 -10.17 15.87 -12.16
#